data_AF-A0A8T7IVC0-F1
#
_entry.id   AF-A0A8T7IVC0-F1
#
_cell.length_a   1.000
_cell.length_b   1.000
_cell.length_c   1.000
_cell.angle_alpha   90.00
_cell.angle_beta   90.00
_cell.angle_gamma   90.00
#
_symmetry.space_group_name_H-M   'P 1'
#
loop_
_entity.id
_entity.type
_entity.pdbx_description
1 polymer ?
#
loop_
_entity_poly.entity_id
_entity_poly.type
_entity_poly.pdbx_seq_one_letter_code
_entity_poly.pdbx_strand_id
1 'polypeptide(L)'
;MEVLRSRGVTSAEDLDYQLNHLPRPEQLANIHVAADILAAAITQNKHILIVGDFDCDGATGVSVGMLGLSLFGAKRVSYLVPNRFDFGYGLTPELVEHAEALKPDVIVTVDNGISSVTGVAAAKARGWQVIVTDHHLPGDQLPDADAIVNPNLANCTFPSKA
;
A
#
# COMPACT_ATOMS: atom_id res chain seq x y z
N MET A 1 8.36 -34.45 14.99
CA MET A 1 7.50 -34.50 13.79
C MET A 1 6.06 -34.09 14.08
N GLU A 2 5.46 -34.52 15.20
CA GLU A 2 4.07 -34.20 15.55
C GLU A 2 3.77 -32.69 15.68
N VAL A 3 4.69 -31.92 16.29
CA VAL A 3 4.58 -30.45 16.42
C VAL A 3 4.61 -29.70 15.08
N LEU A 4 5.34 -30.21 14.08
CA LEU A 4 5.41 -29.58 12.76
C LEU A 4 4.15 -29.90 11.94
N ARG A 5 3.72 -31.16 11.96
CA ARG A 5 2.47 -31.57 11.30
C ARG A 5 1.24 -30.86 11.88
N SER A 6 1.19 -30.62 13.19
CA SER A 6 0.09 -29.87 13.80
C SER A 6 0.05 -28.39 13.40
N ARG A 7 1.14 -27.86 12.82
CA ARG A 7 1.26 -26.51 12.26
C ARG A 7 1.13 -26.48 10.73
N GLY A 8 0.72 -27.58 10.11
CA GLY A 8 0.54 -27.68 8.66
C GLY A 8 1.83 -27.90 7.86
N VAL A 9 2.97 -28.10 8.51
CA VAL A 9 4.25 -28.42 7.84
C VAL A 9 4.26 -29.90 7.47
N THR A 10 4.18 -30.17 6.17
CA THR A 10 4.08 -31.51 5.58
C THR A 10 5.33 -31.94 4.81
N SER A 11 6.14 -30.98 4.34
CA SER A 11 7.41 -31.24 3.66
C SER A 11 8.54 -30.32 4.16
N ALA A 12 9.76 -30.56 3.66
CA ALA A 12 10.89 -29.68 3.95
C ALA A 12 10.76 -28.33 3.22
N GLU A 13 10.07 -28.30 2.07
CA GLU A 13 9.83 -27.06 1.33
C GLU A 13 8.96 -26.07 2.12
N ASP A 14 8.04 -26.54 2.98
CA ASP A 14 7.23 -25.69 3.86
C ASP A 14 8.06 -24.88 4.88
N LEU A 15 9.32 -25.24 5.07
CA LEU A 15 10.28 -24.55 5.96
C LEU A 15 11.30 -23.71 5.18
N ASP A 16 11.20 -23.68 3.85
CA ASP A 16 12.13 -23.00 2.98
C ASP A 16 11.65 -21.57 2.67
N TYR A 17 12.14 -20.63 3.48
CA TYR A 17 11.84 -19.20 3.36
C TYR A 17 12.87 -18.43 2.52
N GLN A 18 13.59 -19.10 1.62
CA GLN A 18 14.49 -18.41 0.69
C GLN A 18 13.71 -17.44 -0.22
N LEU A 19 14.36 -16.34 -0.60
CA LEU A 19 13.71 -15.25 -1.34
C LEU A 19 13.07 -15.70 -2.67
N ASN A 20 13.70 -16.66 -3.36
CA ASN A 20 13.21 -17.23 -4.62
C ASN A 20 11.99 -18.14 -4.45
N HIS A 21 11.63 -18.51 -3.22
CA HIS A 21 10.43 -19.28 -2.89
C HIS A 21 9.28 -18.40 -2.41
N LEU A 22 9.50 -17.10 -2.24
CA LEU A 22 8.41 -16.18 -1.94
C LEU A 22 7.45 -16.09 -3.13
N PRO A 23 6.13 -15.95 -2.87
CA PRO A 23 5.15 -15.71 -3.92
C PRO A 23 5.51 -14.49 -4.75
N ARG A 24 5.24 -14.59 -6.04
CA ARG A 24 5.58 -13.54 -7.00
C ARG A 24 4.65 -12.34 -6.82
N PRO A 25 5.15 -11.10 -6.72
CA PRO A 25 4.31 -9.91 -6.61
C PRO A 25 3.26 -9.78 -7.72
N GLU A 26 3.53 -10.31 -8.92
CA GLU A 26 2.62 -10.34 -10.07
C GLU A 26 1.31 -11.12 -9.80
N GLN A 27 1.27 -11.93 -8.73
CA GLN A 27 0.06 -12.63 -8.29
C GLN A 27 -0.88 -11.72 -7.46
N LEU A 28 -0.39 -10.56 -6.99
CA LEU A 28 -1.22 -9.54 -6.35
C LEU A 28 -2.11 -8.88 -7.41
N ALA A 29 -3.41 -8.80 -7.13
CA ALA A 29 -4.33 -8.07 -7.99
C ALA A 29 -3.88 -6.60 -8.12
N ASN A 30 -4.02 -6.05 -9.33
CA ASN A 30 -3.74 -4.65 -9.68
C ASN A 30 -2.27 -4.18 -9.50
N ILE A 31 -1.33 -5.07 -9.20
CA ILE A 31 0.08 -4.70 -8.98
C ILE A 31 0.71 -4.00 -10.18
N HIS A 32 0.41 -4.46 -11.41
CA HIS A 32 0.90 -3.83 -12.63
C HIS A 32 0.29 -2.45 -12.85
N VAL A 33 -1.01 -2.27 -12.53
CA VAL A 33 -1.68 -0.97 -12.64
C VAL A 33 -1.03 0.05 -11.69
N ALA A 34 -0.76 -0.36 -10.44
CA ALA A 34 -0.05 0.48 -9.48
C ALA A 34 1.37 0.83 -9.95
N ALA A 35 2.11 -0.16 -10.47
CA ALA A 35 3.46 0.03 -10.99
C ALA A 35 3.48 1.00 -12.19
N ASP A 36 2.52 0.89 -13.12
CA ASP A 36 2.41 1.76 -14.29
C ASP A 36 2.10 3.21 -13.88
N ILE A 37 1.23 3.42 -12.90
CA ILE A 37 0.94 4.76 -12.35
C ILE A 37 2.21 5.37 -11.75
N LEU A 38 2.97 4.60 -10.96
CA LEU A 38 4.21 5.07 -10.34
C LEU A 38 5.31 5.34 -11.38
N ALA A 39 5.48 4.46 -12.38
CA ALA A 39 6.43 4.66 -13.46
C ALA A 39 6.12 5.92 -14.27
N ALA A 40 4.84 6.16 -14.57
CA ALA A 40 4.39 7.40 -15.21
C ALA A 40 4.66 8.62 -14.33
N ALA A 41 4.38 8.53 -13.01
CA ALA A 41 4.62 9.61 -12.07
C ALA A 41 6.12 9.99 -11.98
N ILE A 42 7.00 8.98 -11.93
CA ILE A 42 8.45 9.17 -11.95
C ILE A 42 8.88 9.88 -13.23
N THR A 43 8.44 9.39 -14.39
CA THR A 43 8.81 9.94 -15.71
C THR A 43 8.31 11.39 -15.88
N GLN A 44 7.14 11.70 -15.33
CA GLN A 44 6.53 13.03 -15.40
C GLN A 44 6.98 13.96 -14.27
N ASN A 45 7.90 13.53 -13.40
CA ASN A 45 8.37 14.28 -12.23
C ASN A 45 7.22 14.75 -11.32
N LYS A 46 6.17 13.93 -11.23
CA LYS A 46 5.05 14.12 -10.31
C LYS A 46 5.51 13.94 -8.87
N HIS A 47 4.85 14.65 -7.96
CA HIS A 47 5.05 14.50 -6.53
C HIS A 47 4.28 13.30 -6.01
N ILE A 48 5.02 12.31 -5.50
CA ILE A 48 4.47 11.13 -4.85
C ILE A 48 4.50 11.33 -3.34
N LEU A 49 3.33 11.29 -2.69
CA LEU A 49 3.19 11.32 -1.24
C LEU A 49 2.86 9.92 -0.73
N ILE A 50 3.71 9.39 0.14
CA ILE A 50 3.48 8.11 0.81
C ILE A 50 2.76 8.36 2.13
N VAL A 51 1.59 7.76 2.32
CA VAL A 51 0.80 7.87 3.55
C VAL A 51 0.88 6.54 4.29
N GLY A 52 1.74 6.47 5.31
CA GLY A 52 1.98 5.25 6.08
C GLY A 52 1.15 5.15 7.35
N ASP A 53 1.08 3.95 7.93
CA ASP A 53 0.64 3.76 9.31
C ASP A 53 1.76 4.07 10.33
N PHE A 54 1.39 4.24 11.60
CA PHE A 54 2.28 4.66 12.69
C PHE A 54 3.06 3.51 13.33
N ASP A 55 2.74 2.26 12.99
CA ASP A 55 3.37 1.09 13.59
C ASP A 55 4.66 0.67 12.85
N CYS A 56 5.21 -0.50 13.19
CA CYS A 56 6.45 -0.98 12.58
C CYS A 56 6.28 -1.32 11.10
N ASP A 57 5.16 -1.92 10.70
CA ASP A 57 4.93 -2.32 9.32
C ASP A 57 4.76 -1.07 8.45
N GLY A 58 3.87 -0.15 8.87
CA GLY A 58 3.71 1.15 8.22
C GLY A 58 5.01 1.96 8.11
N ALA A 59 5.79 2.07 9.19
CA ALA A 59 7.05 2.83 9.17
C ALA A 59 8.13 2.21 8.27
N THR A 60 8.24 0.88 8.25
CA THR A 60 9.18 0.19 7.37
C THR A 60 8.74 0.26 5.93
N GLY A 61 7.45 0.11 5.65
CA GLY A 61 6.86 0.27 4.32
C GLY A 61 7.06 1.69 3.76
N VAL A 62 6.88 2.74 4.57
CA VAL A 62 7.22 4.12 4.19
C VAL A 62 8.69 4.23 3.81
N SER A 63 9.58 3.65 4.61
CA SER A 63 11.02 3.68 4.36
C SER A 63 11.39 2.98 3.04
N VAL A 64 10.78 1.82 2.77
CA VAL A 64 10.93 1.08 1.50
C VAL A 64 10.46 1.93 0.32
N GLY A 65 9.28 2.54 0.41
CA GLY A 65 8.74 3.37 -0.67
C GLY A 65 9.61 4.61 -0.93
N MET A 66 10.04 5.32 0.13
CA MET A 66 10.91 6.49 0.01
C MET A 66 12.24 6.14 -0.67
N LEU A 67 12.91 5.08 -0.22
CA LEU A 67 14.20 4.67 -0.77
C LEU A 67 14.05 4.07 -2.18
N GLY A 68 13.09 3.18 -2.37
CA GLY A 68 12.85 2.49 -3.64
C GLY A 68 12.48 3.45 -4.77
N LEU A 69 11.49 4.32 -4.54
CA LEU A 69 11.10 5.31 -5.56
C LEU A 69 12.25 6.26 -5.90
N SER A 70 13.04 6.67 -4.90
CA SER A 70 14.24 7.50 -5.13
C SER A 70 15.28 6.77 -5.98
N LEU A 71 15.51 5.48 -5.74
CA LEU A 71 16.42 4.64 -6.55
C LEU A 71 15.93 4.50 -8.00
N PHE A 72 14.62 4.48 -8.23
CA PHE A 72 14.03 4.49 -9.58
C PHE A 72 14.01 5.88 -10.24
N GLY A 73 14.54 6.92 -9.57
CA GLY A 73 14.69 8.26 -10.14
C GLY A 73 13.56 9.24 -9.81
N ALA A 74 12.66 8.90 -8.89
CA ALA A 74 11.69 9.86 -8.38
C ALA A 74 12.41 11.02 -7.67
N LYS A 75 12.18 12.26 -8.09
CA LYS A 75 12.84 13.44 -7.50
C LYS A 75 12.00 14.13 -6.43
N ARG A 76 10.69 13.86 -6.41
CA ARG A 76 9.71 14.49 -5.51
C ARG A 76 8.94 13.40 -4.79
N VAL A 77 9.52 12.89 -3.72
CA VAL A 77 8.87 11.92 -2.83
C VAL A 77 8.86 12.51 -1.42
N SER A 78 7.69 12.50 -0.79
CA SER A 78 7.54 12.83 0.62
C SER A 78 6.69 11.76 1.30
N TYR A 79 6.66 11.79 2.62
CA TYR A 79 5.79 10.92 3.39
C TYR A 79 4.95 11.73 4.39
N LEU A 80 3.85 11.13 4.83
CA LEU A 80 3.01 11.61 5.90
C LEU A 80 2.59 10.41 6.74
N VAL A 81 2.88 10.44 8.03
CA VAL A 81 2.39 9.44 8.99
C VAL A 81 1.45 10.18 9.94
N PRO A 82 0.15 9.83 9.97
CA PRO A 82 -0.83 10.56 10.76
C PRO A 82 -0.64 10.28 12.26
N ASN A 83 -0.89 11.31 13.07
CA ASN A 83 -1.19 11.08 14.48
C ASN A 83 -2.62 10.53 14.57
N ARG A 84 -2.76 9.25 14.91
CA ARG A 84 -4.06 8.57 14.99
C ARG A 84 -5.07 9.22 15.96
N PHE A 85 -4.57 9.94 16.96
CA PHE A 85 -5.43 10.64 17.93
C PHE A 85 -6.06 11.91 17.34
N ASP A 86 -5.41 12.51 16.35
CA ASP A 86 -5.85 13.77 15.75
C ASP A 86 -6.65 13.52 14.46
N PHE A 87 -6.29 12.49 13.68
CA PHE A 87 -6.83 12.27 12.33
C PHE A 87 -7.57 10.94 12.14
N GLY A 88 -7.64 10.10 13.17
CA GLY A 88 -8.17 8.74 13.03
C GLY A 88 -7.20 7.79 12.32
N TYR A 89 -7.71 6.67 11.80
CA TYR A 89 -6.92 5.61 11.18
C TYR A 89 -6.95 5.69 9.65
N GLY A 90 -5.79 5.51 9.01
CA GLY A 90 -5.61 5.50 7.56
C GLY A 90 -5.79 6.86 6.89
N LEU A 91 -6.08 6.85 5.59
CA LEU A 91 -6.35 8.07 4.84
C LEU A 91 -7.76 8.59 5.16
N THR A 92 -7.84 9.68 5.92
CA THR A 92 -9.09 10.38 6.27
C THR A 92 -9.23 11.71 5.53
N PRO A 93 -10.44 12.26 5.35
CA PRO A 93 -10.63 13.57 4.72
C PRO A 93 -9.80 14.69 5.36
N GLU A 94 -9.68 14.68 6.68
CA GLU A 94 -8.88 15.63 7.46
C GLU A 94 -7.38 15.49 7.16
N LEU A 95 -6.90 14.25 6.98
CA LEU A 95 -5.52 14.01 6.57
C LEU A 95 -5.27 14.47 5.11
N VAL A 96 -6.25 14.29 4.22
CA VAL A 96 -6.19 14.82 2.85
C VAL A 96 -6.13 16.36 2.86
N GLU A 97 -6.92 17.02 3.71
CA GLU A 97 -6.83 18.48 3.91
C GLU A 97 -5.45 18.89 4.40
N HIS A 98 -4.87 18.17 5.35
CA HIS A 98 -3.52 18.43 5.82
C HIS A 98 -2.46 18.23 4.72
N ALA A 99 -2.62 17.21 3.88
CA ALA A 99 -1.74 16.92 2.76
C ALA A 99 -1.77 17.99 1.65
N GLU A 100 -2.78 18.87 1.62
CA GLU A 100 -2.90 19.96 0.64
C GLU A 100 -1.68 20.89 0.64
N ALA A 101 -1.06 21.10 1.81
CA ALA A 101 0.15 21.91 1.92
C ALA A 101 1.34 21.34 1.12
N LEU A 102 1.35 20.02 0.90
CA LEU A 102 2.35 19.31 0.13
C LEU A 102 2.04 19.30 -1.38
N LYS A 103 0.78 19.50 -1.77
CA LYS A 103 0.28 19.46 -3.16
C LYS A 103 0.76 18.22 -3.94
N PRO A 104 0.45 17.00 -3.44
CA PRO A 104 0.83 15.78 -4.15
C PRO A 104 0.09 15.64 -5.48
N ASP A 105 0.71 14.95 -6.43
CA ASP A 105 0.03 14.51 -7.66
C ASP A 105 -0.50 13.08 -7.50
N VAL A 106 0.21 12.26 -6.71
CA VAL A 106 -0.11 10.86 -6.42
C VAL A 106 0.04 10.59 -4.93
N ILE A 107 -0.98 9.98 -4.32
CA ILE A 107 -0.92 9.40 -2.97
C ILE A 107 -0.72 7.90 -3.09
N VAL A 108 0.20 7.35 -2.30
CA VAL A 108 0.38 5.91 -2.11
C VAL A 108 0.17 5.61 -0.63
N THR A 109 -0.91 4.94 -0.27
CA THR A 109 -1.06 4.47 1.11
C THR A 109 -0.23 3.21 1.29
N VAL A 110 0.36 3.06 2.48
CA VAL A 110 1.14 1.88 2.87
C VAL A 110 0.66 1.43 4.24
N ASP A 111 0.31 0.14 4.35
CA ASP A 111 -0.23 -0.47 5.57
C ASP A 111 -1.55 0.16 6.05
N ASN A 112 -2.26 0.82 5.13
CA ASN A 112 -3.59 1.35 5.37
C ASN A 112 -4.29 1.62 4.04
N GLY A 113 -5.56 2.02 4.12
CA GLY A 113 -6.29 2.59 3.00
C GLY A 113 -7.38 1.69 2.43
N ILE A 114 -7.39 0.38 2.71
CA ILE A 114 -8.44 -0.52 2.17
C ILE A 114 -9.85 -0.15 2.62
N SER A 115 -9.96 0.51 3.77
CA SER A 115 -11.23 1.00 4.35
C SER A 115 -11.42 2.51 4.21
N SER A 116 -10.49 3.23 3.57
CA SER A 116 -10.46 4.69 3.49
C SER A 116 -11.37 5.27 2.40
N VAL A 117 -12.63 4.82 2.33
CA VAL A 117 -13.58 5.21 1.26
C VAL A 117 -13.72 6.73 1.13
N THR A 118 -13.95 7.43 2.24
CA THR A 118 -14.16 8.87 2.26
C THR A 118 -12.87 9.66 2.04
N GLY A 119 -11.74 9.19 2.60
CA GLY A 119 -10.43 9.81 2.39
C GLY A 119 -9.97 9.70 0.94
N VAL A 120 -10.12 8.52 0.32
CA VAL A 120 -9.82 8.36 -1.11
C VAL A 120 -10.72 9.26 -1.95
N ALA A 121 -12.03 9.31 -1.69
CA ALA A 121 -12.93 10.23 -2.40
C ALA A 121 -12.51 11.70 -2.25
N ALA A 122 -12.08 12.12 -1.05
CA ALA A 122 -11.61 13.48 -0.80
C ALA A 122 -10.31 13.81 -1.55
N ALA A 123 -9.38 12.86 -1.68
CA ALA A 123 -8.16 13.02 -2.47
C ALA A 123 -8.47 13.08 -3.97
N LYS A 124 -9.35 12.21 -4.46
CA LYS A 124 -9.80 12.20 -5.86
C LYS A 124 -10.51 13.49 -6.25
N ALA A 125 -11.32 14.07 -5.36
CA ALA A 125 -11.98 15.36 -5.58
C ALA A 125 -11.00 16.54 -5.79
N ARG A 126 -9.74 16.40 -5.35
CA ARG A 126 -8.65 17.36 -5.59
C ARG A 126 -7.88 17.10 -6.88
N GLY A 127 -8.25 16.06 -7.63
CA GLY A 127 -7.59 15.62 -8.85
C GLY A 127 -6.34 14.78 -8.62
N TRP A 128 -6.08 14.33 -7.39
CA TRP A 128 -4.93 13.48 -7.08
C TRP A 128 -5.22 12.04 -7.46
N GLN A 129 -4.19 11.33 -7.92
CA GLN A 129 -4.27 9.87 -8.10
C GLN A 129 -4.04 9.18 -6.75
N VAL A 130 -4.71 8.07 -6.50
CA VAL A 130 -4.59 7.32 -5.25
C VAL A 130 -4.30 5.85 -5.53
N ILE A 131 -3.19 5.36 -4.99
CA ILE A 131 -2.84 3.93 -4.95
C ILE A 131 -2.96 3.48 -3.51
N VAL A 132 -3.73 2.41 -3.28
CA VAL A 132 -3.82 1.76 -1.98
C VAL A 132 -2.91 0.53 -1.94
N THR A 133 -1.96 0.49 -1.02
CA THR A 133 -1.20 -0.73 -0.70
C THR A 133 -1.45 -1.11 0.76
N ASP A 134 -2.07 -2.27 0.96
CA ASP A 134 -2.59 -2.66 2.26
C ASP A 134 -2.71 -4.19 2.34
N HIS A 135 -2.85 -4.71 3.55
CA HIS A 135 -3.05 -6.12 3.84
C HIS A 135 -4.15 -6.37 4.89
N HIS A 136 -4.83 -5.32 5.35
CA HIS A 136 -6.02 -5.46 6.17
C HIS A 136 -7.19 -6.10 5.41
N LEU A 137 -8.19 -6.60 6.13
CA LEU A 137 -9.39 -7.16 5.53
C LEU A 137 -10.24 -6.05 4.88
N PRO A 138 -10.71 -6.24 3.64
CA PRO A 138 -11.59 -5.28 3.00
C PRO A 138 -12.95 -5.22 3.70
N GLY A 139 -13.52 -4.00 3.81
CA GLY A 139 -14.89 -3.79 4.27
C GLY A 139 -15.93 -4.08 3.18
N ASP A 140 -17.20 -3.81 3.48
CA ASP A 140 -18.34 -4.02 2.56
C ASP A 140 -18.22 -3.19 1.27
N GLN A 141 -17.54 -2.06 1.35
CA GLN A 141 -17.27 -1.17 0.23
C GLN A 141 -15.77 -0.90 0.12
N LEU A 142 -15.24 -1.02 -1.09
CA LEU A 142 -13.87 -0.63 -1.42
C LEU A 142 -13.80 0.86 -1.79
N PRO A 143 -12.67 1.54 -1.48
CA PRO A 143 -12.42 2.90 -1.94
C PRO A 143 -12.31 2.95 -3.47
N ASP A 144 -12.72 4.07 -4.07
CA ASP A 144 -12.58 4.31 -5.51
C ASP A 144 -11.16 4.84 -5.85
N ALA A 145 -10.16 3.99 -5.59
CA ALA A 145 -8.75 4.27 -5.84
C ALA A 145 -8.35 3.90 -7.28
N ASP A 146 -7.32 4.55 -7.82
CA ASP A 146 -6.78 4.25 -9.16
C ASP A 146 -6.14 2.85 -9.22
N ALA A 147 -5.63 2.35 -8.09
CA ALA A 147 -5.25 0.96 -7.91
C ALA A 147 -5.37 0.54 -6.45
N ILE A 148 -5.81 -0.70 -6.20
CA ILE A 148 -5.80 -1.32 -4.87
C ILE A 148 -4.97 -2.60 -4.94
N VAL A 149 -3.86 -2.63 -4.24
CA VAL A 149 -2.97 -3.79 -4.08
C VAL A 149 -3.17 -4.33 -2.67
N ASN A 150 -3.96 -5.39 -2.55
CA ASN A 150 -4.20 -6.06 -1.28
C ASN A 150 -4.43 -7.57 -1.51
N PRO A 151 -3.73 -8.48 -0.79
CA PRO A 151 -3.87 -9.92 -0.96
C PRO A 151 -5.27 -10.46 -0.63
N ASN A 152 -6.03 -9.75 0.21
CA ASN A 152 -7.37 -10.13 0.67
C ASN A 152 -8.49 -9.69 -0.28
N LEU A 153 -8.18 -9.06 -1.42
CA LEU A 153 -9.20 -8.79 -2.43
C LEU A 153 -9.80 -10.10 -2.95
N ALA A 154 -11.11 -10.10 -3.18
CA ALA A 154 -11.85 -11.28 -3.62
C ALA A 154 -11.31 -11.89 -4.92
N ASN A 155 -10.79 -11.06 -5.83
CA ASN A 155 -10.21 -11.46 -7.11
C ASN A 155 -8.69 -11.69 -7.06
N CYS A 156 -8.05 -11.58 -5.89
CA CYS A 156 -6.61 -11.76 -5.77
C CYS A 156 -6.23 -13.23 -5.62
N THR A 157 -5.23 -13.68 -6.39
CA THR A 157 -4.73 -15.07 -6.36
C THR A 157 -3.46 -15.23 -5.53
N PHE A 158 -3.01 -14.15 -4.89
CA PHE A 158 -1.85 -14.18 -4.01
C PHE A 158 -2.09 -15.17 -2.86
N PRO A 159 -1.15 -16.09 -2.57
CA PRO A 159 -1.40 -17.23 -1.69
C PRO A 159 -1.43 -16.85 -0.20
N SER A 160 -0.78 -15.76 0.19
CA SER A 160 -0.74 -15.31 1.59
C SER A 160 -1.89 -14.34 1.87
N LYS A 161 -3.00 -14.87 2.38
CA LYS A 161 -4.20 -14.11 2.81
C LYS A 161 -4.35 -14.16 4.34
N ALA A 162 -5.00 -13.16 4.92
CA ALA A 162 -5.28 -13.04 6.35
C ALA A 162 -6.48 -13.90 6.80
#